data_AF-A0A945W1R6-F1
#
_entry.id   AF-A0A945W1R6-F1
#
_cell.length_a   1.000
_cell.length_b   1.000
_cell.length_c   1.000
_cell.angle_alpha   90.00
_cell.angle_beta   90.00
_cell.angle_gamma   90.00
#
_symmetry.space_group_name_H-M   'P 1'
#
loop_
_entity.id
_entity.type
_entity.pdbx_description
1 polymer ?
#
loop_
_entity_poly.entity_id
_entity_poly.type
_entity_poly.pdbx_seq_one_letter_code
_entity_poly.pdbx_strand_id
1 'polypeptide(L)'
;MKHRRNDIAIVKDGTGIGLLQKKAINIMIQDPKKGFNAVAKETGCSRTALYKWRRDPVFVKAYHREADIYLDSFLPQVDRAMVNKALEGDVSAAKYLSELRGRIQKKVDITITAPFTEWQKLQEPVEEGKVEIVEPEINFETKGERTNRMRNEHNEWKRRADDIGVPQLPSGRPTKEALEEWHEEILLAEANYEG
;
A
#
# COMPACT_ATOMS: atom_id res chain seq x y z
N MET A 1 38.06 23.04 7.86
CA MET A 1 36.85 22.23 8.15
C MET A 1 35.61 23.03 7.74
N LYS A 2 34.89 22.60 6.70
CA LYS A 2 33.69 23.32 6.21
C LYS A 2 32.51 23.01 7.14
N HIS A 3 32.22 23.91 8.08
CA HIS A 3 30.99 23.85 8.85
C HIS A 3 29.80 23.95 7.89
N ARG A 4 28.97 22.91 7.83
CA ARG A 4 27.76 22.91 7.01
C ARG A 4 26.78 23.91 7.63
N ARG A 5 26.40 24.93 6.87
CA ARG A 5 25.38 25.95 7.20
C ARG A 5 23.99 25.43 7.58
N ASN A 6 23.80 24.11 7.70
CA ASN A 6 22.52 23.49 8.03
C ASN A 6 22.34 23.14 9.53
N ASP A 7 23.35 23.42 10.37
CA ASP A 7 23.29 23.11 11.80
C ASP A 7 22.59 24.19 12.65
N ILE A 8 21.97 25.22 12.02
CA ILE A 8 21.05 26.18 12.69
C ILE A 8 19.75 25.48 13.15
N ALA A 9 19.60 24.18 12.86
CA ALA A 9 18.45 23.35 13.25
C ALA A 9 18.59 22.65 14.62
N ILE A 10 19.32 23.23 15.59
CA ILE A 10 19.44 22.64 16.93
C ILE A 10 19.21 23.68 18.03
N VAL A 11 18.15 24.50 17.92
CA VAL A 11 17.44 24.91 19.13
C VAL A 11 16.42 23.81 19.37
N LYS A 12 16.86 22.76 20.08
CA LYS A 12 15.96 21.69 20.54
C LYS A 12 15.14 22.27 21.67
N ASP A 13 13.98 22.85 21.35
CA ASP A 13 12.89 22.87 22.32
C ASP A 13 12.71 21.42 22.78
N GLY A 14 12.43 21.16 24.06
CA GLY A 14 12.41 19.82 24.69
C GLY A 14 11.53 18.73 24.02
N THR A 15 10.88 19.05 22.89
CA THR A 15 10.16 18.18 21.96
C THR A 15 11.04 17.50 20.92
N GLY A 16 12.31 17.89 20.77
CA GLY A 16 13.26 17.24 19.84
C GLY A 16 13.11 17.62 18.36
N ILE A 17 12.33 18.67 18.06
CA ILE A 17 12.03 19.13 16.69
C ILE A 17 12.37 20.61 16.56
N GLY A 18 13.06 20.97 15.48
CA GLY A 18 13.49 22.35 15.21
C GLY A 18 12.35 23.27 14.73
N LEU A 19 12.56 24.58 14.85
CA LEU A 19 11.55 25.60 14.48
C LEU A 19 11.10 25.50 13.00
N LEU A 20 12.04 25.23 12.09
CA LEU A 20 11.75 25.04 10.66
C LEU A 20 10.86 23.82 10.41
N GLN A 21 11.08 22.74 11.17
CA GLN A 21 10.26 21.54 11.10
C GLN A 21 8.84 21.81 11.60
N LYS A 22 8.68 22.55 12.70
CA LYS A 22 7.36 22.98 13.21
C LYS A 22 6.61 23.84 12.19
N LYS A 23 7.28 24.81 11.57
CA LYS A 23 6.70 25.64 10.50
C LYS A 23 6.26 24.79 9.31
N ALA A 24 7.08 23.81 8.90
CA ALA A 24 6.74 22.90 7.82
C ALA A 24 5.50 22.05 8.15
N ILE A 25 5.42 21.52 9.38
CA ILE A 25 4.26 20.74 9.86
C ILE A 25 2.97 21.56 9.74
N ASN A 26 2.97 22.80 10.23
CA ASN A 26 1.79 23.66 10.20
C ASN A 26 1.30 23.90 8.75
N ILE A 27 2.21 24.26 7.83
CA ILE A 27 1.86 24.46 6.41
C ILE A 27 1.30 23.18 5.79
N MET A 28 1.87 22.02 6.12
CA MET A 28 1.39 20.74 5.60
C MET A 28 0.00 20.33 6.14
N ILE A 29 -0.35 20.76 7.35
CA ILE A 29 -1.67 20.53 7.94
C ILE A 29 -2.71 21.48 7.34
N GLN A 30 -2.38 22.76 7.20
CA GLN A 30 -3.28 23.77 6.65
C GLN A 30 -3.60 23.53 5.17
N ASP A 31 -2.59 23.16 4.36
CA ASP A 31 -2.76 22.93 2.92
C ASP A 31 -2.30 21.51 2.51
N PRO A 32 -3.13 20.46 2.72
CA PRO A 32 -2.76 19.08 2.37
C PRO A 32 -2.47 18.85 0.88
N LYS A 33 -3.06 19.68 0.01
CA LYS A 33 -2.87 19.59 -1.46
C LYS A 33 -1.59 20.26 -1.96
N LYS A 34 -0.90 21.01 -1.10
CA LYS A 34 0.28 21.79 -1.50
C LYS A 34 1.46 20.87 -1.77
N GLY A 35 2.04 21.00 -2.96
CA GLY A 35 3.22 20.22 -3.34
C GLY A 35 4.41 20.52 -2.42
N PHE A 36 5.18 19.48 -2.08
CA PHE A 36 6.32 19.60 -1.15
C PHE A 36 7.41 20.59 -1.61
N ASN A 37 7.50 20.88 -2.91
CA ASN A 37 8.35 21.94 -3.44
C ASN A 37 7.96 23.32 -2.92
N ALA A 38 6.67 23.63 -2.93
CA ALA A 38 6.15 24.91 -2.45
C ALA A 38 6.31 25.02 -0.92
N VAL A 39 6.02 23.93 -0.19
CA VAL A 39 6.25 23.85 1.26
C VAL A 39 7.71 24.13 1.61
N ALA A 40 8.66 23.53 0.87
CA ALA A 40 10.09 23.77 1.06
C ALA A 40 10.47 25.24 0.81
N LYS A 41 9.93 25.86 -0.24
CA LYS A 41 10.14 27.27 -0.57
C LYS A 41 9.65 28.21 0.53
N GLU A 42 8.46 27.96 1.09
CA GLU A 42 7.85 28.81 2.13
C GLU A 42 8.48 28.64 3.52
N THR A 43 8.97 27.44 3.79
CA THR A 43 9.71 27.14 5.03
C THR A 43 11.17 27.58 4.95
N GLY A 44 11.71 27.83 3.76
CA GLY A 44 13.12 28.13 3.54
C GLY A 44 14.04 26.93 3.73
N CYS A 45 13.51 25.71 3.63
CA CYS A 45 14.30 24.48 3.73
C CYS A 45 14.54 23.83 2.36
N SER A 46 15.59 23.01 2.25
CA SER A 46 15.83 22.22 1.04
C SER A 46 14.76 21.12 0.90
N ARG A 47 14.30 20.83 -0.33
CA ARG A 47 13.42 19.68 -0.63
C ARG A 47 13.97 18.38 -0.04
N THR A 48 15.29 18.19 -0.09
CA THR A 48 15.98 17.01 0.45
C THR A 48 15.90 16.95 1.98
N ALA A 49 15.89 18.09 2.67
CA ALA A 49 15.71 18.14 4.12
C ALA A 49 14.29 17.72 4.52
N LEU A 50 13.26 18.28 3.85
CA LEU A 50 11.87 17.90 4.07
C LEU A 50 11.63 16.40 3.81
N TYR A 51 12.28 15.86 2.77
CA TYR A 51 12.24 14.43 2.49
C TYR A 51 12.82 13.57 3.64
N LYS A 52 13.95 13.98 4.21
CA LYS A 52 14.56 13.29 5.36
C LYS A 52 13.69 13.38 6.61
N TRP A 53 13.12 14.55 6.89
CA TRP A 53 12.27 14.75 8.06
C TRP A 53 11.03 13.87 8.05
N ARG A 54 10.35 13.69 6.91
CA ARG A 54 9.18 12.81 6.84
C ARG A 54 9.48 11.32 7.04
N ARG A 55 10.77 10.93 7.05
CA ARG A 55 11.21 9.57 7.38
C ARG A 55 11.65 9.45 8.84
N ASP A 56 11.87 10.57 9.51
CA ASP A 56 12.25 10.59 10.91
C ASP A 56 11.03 10.30 11.79
N PRO A 57 11.05 9.24 12.62
CA PRO A 57 9.95 8.92 13.52
C PRO A 57 9.57 10.06 14.47
N VAL A 58 10.53 10.89 14.87
CA VAL A 58 10.28 12.02 15.78
C VAL A 58 9.40 13.07 15.08
N PHE A 59 9.73 13.39 13.83
CA PHE A 59 8.99 14.35 13.02
C PHE A 59 7.58 13.85 12.69
N VAL A 60 7.45 12.57 12.31
CA VAL A 60 6.16 11.95 11.97
C VAL A 60 5.22 11.97 13.18
N LYS A 61 5.71 11.61 14.38
CA LYS A 61 4.91 11.66 15.60
C LYS A 61 4.40 13.07 15.91
N ALA A 62 5.23 14.09 15.74
CA ALA A 62 4.79 15.46 15.96
C ALA A 62 3.85 15.99 14.88
N TYR A 63 4.03 15.58 13.62
CA TYR A 63 3.08 15.87 12.56
C TYR A 63 1.69 15.33 12.92
N HIS A 64 1.60 14.06 13.33
CA HIS A 64 0.34 13.47 13.77
C HIS A 64 -0.24 14.18 14.98
N ARG A 65 0.57 14.45 16.01
CA ARG A 65 0.12 15.20 17.20
C ARG A 65 -0.48 16.56 16.84
N GLU A 66 0.16 17.34 15.97
CA GLU A 66 -0.36 18.64 15.55
C GLU A 66 -1.58 18.51 14.64
N ALA A 67 -1.64 17.47 13.82
CA ALA A 67 -2.81 17.18 12.99
C ALA A 67 -4.03 16.79 13.86
N ASP A 68 -3.83 16.01 14.92
CA ASP A 68 -4.86 15.66 15.89
C ASP A 68 -5.37 16.90 16.63
N ILE A 69 -4.47 17.78 17.10
CA ILE A 69 -4.86 19.06 17.72
C ILE A 69 -5.68 19.94 16.76
N TYR A 70 -5.27 19.99 15.49
CA TYR A 70 -6.02 20.71 14.46
C TYR A 70 -7.40 20.09 14.24
N LEU A 71 -7.50 18.77 14.15
CA LEU A 71 -8.76 18.04 14.03
C LEU A 71 -9.68 18.31 15.24
N ASP A 72 -9.13 18.24 16.44
CA ASP A 72 -9.85 18.47 17.69
C ASP A 72 -10.46 19.87 17.75
N SER A 73 -9.81 20.87 17.13
CA SER A 73 -10.36 22.23 17.04
C SER A 73 -11.68 22.32 16.24
N PHE A 74 -11.95 21.34 15.35
CA PHE A 74 -13.21 21.27 14.60
C PHE A 74 -14.29 20.45 15.29
N LEU A 75 -13.96 19.66 16.33
CA LEU A 75 -14.95 18.84 17.03
C LEU A 75 -16.16 19.64 17.54
N PRO A 76 -16.01 20.85 18.11
CA PRO A 76 -17.18 21.64 18.52
C PRO A 76 -18.12 22.02 17.36
N GLN A 77 -17.58 22.22 16.16
CA GLN A 77 -18.38 22.52 14.96
C GLN A 77 -19.11 21.27 14.47
N VAL A 78 -18.42 20.12 14.49
CA VAL A 78 -19.02 18.82 14.18
C VAL A 78 -20.13 18.50 15.16
N ASP A 79 -19.89 18.65 16.47
CA ASP A 79 -20.89 18.42 17.50
C ASP A 79 -22.11 19.32 17.32
N ARG A 80 -21.91 20.61 17.00
CA ARG A 80 -23.02 21.52 16.69
C ARG A 80 -23.82 21.08 15.47
N ALA A 81 -23.14 20.67 14.40
CA ALA A 81 -23.81 20.17 13.19
C ALA A 81 -24.60 18.88 13.48
N MET A 82 -24.06 18.00 14.32
CA MET A 82 -24.73 16.77 14.74
C MET A 82 -25.94 17.04 15.63
N VAL A 83 -25.88 18.03 16.52
CA VAL A 83 -27.04 18.45 17.33
C VAL A 83 -28.19 18.93 16.44
N ASN A 84 -27.91 19.76 15.44
CA ASN A 84 -28.94 20.25 14.52
C ASN A 84 -29.59 19.09 13.75
N LYS A 85 -28.78 18.16 13.20
CA LYS A 85 -29.30 16.96 12.51
C LYS A 85 -30.15 16.08 13.42
N ALA A 86 -29.73 15.91 14.68
CA ALA A 86 -30.51 15.15 15.64
C ALA A 86 -31.86 15.80 15.95
N LEU A 87 -31.92 17.15 16.03
CA LEU A 87 -33.17 17.89 16.20
C LEU A 87 -34.09 17.79 14.99
N GLU A 88 -33.52 17.67 13.78
CA GLU A 88 -34.26 17.39 12.53
C GLU A 88 -34.82 15.96 12.47
N GLY A 89 -34.44 15.09 13.40
CA GLY A 89 -34.92 13.71 13.49
C GLY A 89 -33.96 12.64 12.97
N ASP A 90 -32.70 12.99 12.68
CA ASP A 90 -31.68 11.99 12.30
C ASP A 90 -31.26 11.13 13.51
N VAL A 91 -31.70 9.87 13.48
CA VAL A 91 -31.43 8.85 14.51
C VAL A 91 -29.93 8.55 14.62
N SER A 92 -29.18 8.65 13.53
CA SER A 92 -27.73 8.39 13.52
C SER A 92 -26.98 9.47 14.29
N ALA A 93 -27.38 10.73 14.11
CA ALA A 93 -26.80 11.85 14.85
C ALA A 93 -27.15 11.79 16.34
N ALA A 94 -28.40 11.45 16.67
CA ALA A 94 -28.83 11.21 18.04
C ALA A 94 -28.04 10.06 18.71
N LYS A 95 -27.77 8.98 17.95
CA LYS A 95 -26.94 7.86 18.41
C LYS A 95 -25.51 8.28 18.67
N TYR A 96 -24.86 9.01 17.76
CA TYR A 96 -23.50 9.55 17.95
C TYR A 96 -23.40 10.37 19.25
N LEU A 97 -24.32 11.32 19.47
CA LEU A 97 -24.33 12.14 20.67
C LEU A 97 -24.57 11.33 21.95
N SER A 98 -25.38 10.28 21.87
CA SER A 98 -25.68 9.40 23.01
C SER A 98 -24.51 8.47 23.34
N GLU A 99 -23.77 8.01 22.32
CA GLU A 99 -22.50 7.29 22.47
C GLU A 99 -21.43 8.20 23.09
N LEU A 100 -21.29 9.44 22.61
CA LEU A 100 -20.35 10.44 23.14
C LEU A 100 -20.58 10.71 24.65
N ARG A 101 -21.84 10.72 25.08
CA ARG A 101 -22.22 10.93 26.49
C ARG A 101 -22.20 9.65 27.34
N GLY A 102 -21.82 8.51 26.77
CA GLY A 102 -21.82 7.21 27.46
C GLY A 102 -23.21 6.72 27.88
N ARG A 103 -24.29 7.28 27.31
CA ARG A 103 -25.67 6.90 27.66
C ARG A 103 -26.07 5.56 27.05
N ILE A 104 -25.48 5.22 25.90
CA ILE A 104 -25.64 3.92 25.25
C ILE A 104 -24.46 3.06 25.69
N GLN A 105 -24.72 2.06 26.54
CA GLN A 105 -23.75 1.02 26.84
C GLN A 105 -23.85 -0.07 25.77
N LYS A 106 -22.79 -0.27 24.99
CA LYS A 106 -22.70 -1.41 24.07
C LYS A 106 -22.43 -2.65 24.92
N LYS A 107 -23.48 -3.44 25.20
CA LYS A 107 -23.33 -4.74 25.84
C LYS A 107 -22.69 -5.69 24.82
N VAL A 108 -21.44 -6.05 25.05
CA VAL A 108 -20.74 -7.06 24.25
C VAL A 108 -20.78 -8.36 25.04
N ASP A 109 -21.62 -9.30 24.62
CA ASP A 109 -21.65 -10.64 25.19
C ASP A 109 -20.47 -11.44 24.60
N ILE A 110 -19.30 -11.35 25.25
CA ILE A 110 -18.13 -12.12 24.86
C ILE A 110 -18.35 -13.57 25.35
N THR A 111 -18.81 -14.43 24.45
CA THR A 111 -18.83 -15.86 24.70
C THR A 111 -17.41 -16.38 24.52
N ILE A 112 -16.64 -16.44 25.60
CA ILE A 112 -15.32 -17.06 25.59
C ILE A 112 -15.56 -18.57 25.54
N THR A 113 -15.60 -19.11 24.33
CA THR A 113 -15.50 -20.56 24.14
C THR A 113 -14.06 -20.94 24.48
N ALA A 114 -13.88 -21.88 25.41
CA ALA A 114 -12.54 -22.34 25.74
C ALA A 114 -11.89 -22.93 24.47
N PRO A 115 -10.58 -22.70 24.21
CA PRO A 115 -9.89 -23.28 23.05
C PRO A 115 -10.06 -24.81 22.96
N PHE A 116 -10.18 -25.46 24.12
CA PHE A 116 -10.45 -26.89 24.23
C PHE A 116 -11.80 -27.31 23.64
N THR A 117 -12.84 -26.49 23.77
CA THR A 117 -14.19 -26.80 23.25
C THR A 117 -14.24 -26.68 21.72
N GLU A 118 -13.49 -25.73 21.13
CA GLU A 118 -13.31 -25.66 19.67
C GLU A 118 -12.50 -26.84 19.15
N TRP A 119 -11.43 -27.23 19.86
CA TRP A 119 -10.66 -28.43 19.54
C TRP A 119 -11.50 -29.71 19.63
N GLN A 120 -12.36 -29.84 20.64
CA GLN A 120 -13.22 -30.99 20.82
C GLN A 120 -14.28 -31.10 19.70
N LYS A 121 -14.85 -29.97 19.26
CA LYS A 121 -15.77 -29.93 18.11
C LYS A 121 -15.12 -30.33 16.79
N LEU A 122 -13.82 -30.09 16.63
CA LEU A 122 -13.05 -30.55 15.47
C LEU A 122 -12.80 -32.07 15.49
N GLN A 123 -12.86 -32.69 16.67
CA GLN A 123 -12.70 -34.14 16.84
C GLN A 123 -14.02 -34.92 16.80
N GLU A 124 -15.16 -34.23 16.96
CA GLU A 124 -16.46 -34.88 16.76
C GLU A 124 -16.54 -35.38 15.32
N PRO A 125 -16.85 -36.68 15.12
CA PRO A 125 -16.93 -37.24 13.78
C PRO A 125 -18.03 -36.51 13.02
N VAL A 126 -17.67 -35.86 11.92
CA VAL A 126 -18.62 -35.30 10.97
C VAL A 126 -19.47 -36.47 10.46
N GLU A 127 -20.80 -36.39 10.59
CA GLU A 127 -21.69 -37.41 10.01
C GLU A 127 -21.30 -37.64 8.55
N GLU A 128 -21.11 -38.90 8.19
CA GLU A 128 -20.47 -39.40 6.98
C GLU A 128 -21.14 -38.91 5.68
N GLY A 129 -20.92 -37.65 5.33
CA GLY A 129 -21.19 -37.08 4.02
C GLY A 129 -19.89 -37.10 3.23
N LYS A 130 -19.70 -38.14 2.41
CA LYS A 130 -18.62 -38.33 1.42
C LYS A 130 -17.85 -37.04 1.07
N VAL A 131 -16.70 -36.85 1.68
CA VAL A 131 -15.71 -35.87 1.22
C VAL A 131 -14.79 -36.62 0.27
N GLU A 132 -15.00 -36.46 -1.04
CA GLU A 132 -13.99 -36.86 -2.04
C GLU A 132 -12.74 -36.01 -1.83
N ILE A 133 -11.68 -36.64 -1.35
CA ILE A 133 -10.36 -36.05 -1.22
C ILE A 133 -9.78 -35.99 -2.63
N VAL A 134 -9.94 -34.85 -3.30
CA VAL A 134 -9.21 -34.57 -4.54
C VAL A 134 -7.82 -34.10 -4.11
N GLU A 135 -6.84 -35.00 -4.13
CA GLU A 135 -5.43 -34.63 -3.95
C GLU A 135 -5.00 -33.78 -5.17
N PRO A 136 -4.63 -32.51 -4.98
CA PRO A 136 -4.12 -31.73 -6.09
C PRO A 136 -2.75 -32.28 -6.50
N GLU A 137 -2.57 -32.62 -7.77
CA GLU A 137 -1.26 -32.98 -8.32
C GLU A 137 -0.33 -31.76 -8.26
N ILE A 138 0.56 -31.74 -7.27
CA ILE A 138 1.57 -30.69 -7.14
C ILE A 138 2.72 -31.03 -8.09
N ASN A 139 2.85 -30.29 -9.19
CA ASN A 139 3.96 -30.46 -10.12
C ASN A 139 5.25 -29.87 -9.51
N PHE A 140 6.12 -30.74 -9.02
CA PHE A 140 7.42 -30.39 -8.43
C PHE A 140 8.49 -30.16 -9.50
N GLU A 141 8.28 -29.20 -10.40
CA GLU A 141 9.32 -28.85 -11.37
C GLU A 141 10.56 -28.29 -10.64
N THR A 142 11.70 -28.93 -10.86
CA THR A 142 12.98 -28.46 -10.33
C THR A 142 13.41 -27.18 -11.04
N LYS A 143 14.24 -26.35 -10.36
CA LYS A 143 14.81 -25.14 -10.97
C LYS A 143 15.59 -25.44 -12.26
N GLY A 144 16.20 -26.62 -12.38
CA GLY A 144 16.94 -27.07 -13.55
C GLY A 144 16.03 -27.35 -14.75
N GLU A 145 14.95 -28.10 -14.54
CA GLU A 145 13.95 -28.44 -15.57
C GLU A 145 13.31 -27.19 -16.14
N ARG A 146 12.89 -26.25 -15.29
CA ARG A 146 12.32 -24.97 -15.73
C ARG A 146 13.29 -24.18 -16.62
N THR A 147 14.56 -24.15 -16.24
CA THR A 147 15.59 -23.43 -16.98
C THR A 147 15.84 -24.09 -18.34
N ASN A 148 15.85 -25.42 -18.41
CA ASN A 148 16.00 -26.15 -19.67
C ASN A 148 14.78 -25.98 -20.57
N ARG A 149 13.56 -26.03 -20.04
CA ARG A 149 12.33 -25.79 -20.82
C ARG A 149 12.35 -24.42 -21.50
N MET A 150 12.59 -23.35 -20.73
CA MET A 150 12.66 -21.99 -21.28
C MET A 150 13.74 -21.84 -22.35
N ARG A 151 14.88 -22.53 -22.20
CA ARG A 151 15.95 -22.54 -23.22
C ARG A 151 15.53 -23.26 -24.49
N ASN A 152 14.85 -24.41 -24.35
CA ASN A 152 14.38 -25.18 -25.49
C ASN A 152 13.31 -24.41 -26.27
N GLU A 153 12.32 -23.84 -25.57
CA GLU A 153 11.29 -22.97 -26.16
C GLU A 153 11.94 -21.81 -26.93
N HIS A 154 12.91 -21.12 -26.32
CA HIS A 154 13.62 -20.02 -26.97
C HIS A 154 14.38 -20.47 -28.22
N ASN A 155 15.03 -21.64 -28.17
CA ASN A 155 15.75 -22.19 -29.33
C ASN A 155 14.81 -22.64 -30.44
N GLU A 156 13.60 -23.10 -30.11
CA GLU A 156 12.57 -23.44 -31.10
C GLU A 156 12.09 -22.20 -31.84
N TRP A 157 11.79 -21.11 -31.14
CA TRP A 157 11.41 -19.83 -31.77
C TRP A 157 12.51 -19.30 -32.70
N LYS A 158 13.78 -19.41 -32.30
CA LYS A 158 14.90 -19.04 -33.18
C LYS A 158 14.95 -19.88 -34.45
N ARG A 159 14.76 -21.19 -34.35
CA ARG A 159 14.73 -22.10 -35.49
C ARG A 159 13.60 -21.76 -36.44
N ARG A 160 12.40 -21.53 -35.90
CA ARG A 160 11.21 -21.12 -36.67
C ARG A 160 11.44 -19.80 -37.42
N ALA A 161 12.03 -18.81 -36.77
CA ALA A 161 12.38 -17.54 -37.41
C ALA A 161 13.39 -17.72 -38.55
N ASP A 162 14.43 -18.54 -38.35
CA ASP A 162 15.45 -18.82 -39.38
C ASP A 162 14.84 -19.57 -40.59
N ASP A 163 13.96 -20.55 -40.35
CA ASP A 163 13.32 -21.34 -41.42
C ASP A 163 12.46 -20.49 -42.36
N ILE A 164 11.84 -19.42 -41.84
CA ILE A 164 10.89 -18.56 -42.57
C ILE A 164 11.53 -17.23 -42.98
N GLY A 165 12.77 -16.98 -42.55
CA GLY A 165 13.54 -15.78 -42.89
C GLY A 165 13.13 -14.52 -42.13
N VAL A 166 12.49 -14.66 -40.96
CA VAL A 166 12.19 -13.52 -40.07
C VAL A 166 13.46 -13.12 -39.31
N PRO A 167 13.86 -11.84 -39.29
CA PRO A 167 15.09 -11.41 -38.63
C PRO A 167 15.03 -11.68 -37.12
N GLN A 168 16.17 -12.13 -36.58
CA GLN A 168 16.33 -12.37 -35.15
C GLN A 168 16.31 -11.05 -34.37
N LEU A 169 15.78 -11.08 -33.14
CA LEU A 169 15.85 -9.94 -32.22
C LEU A 169 17.29 -9.48 -31.97
N PRO A 170 17.51 -8.16 -31.77
CA PRO A 170 18.84 -7.61 -31.54
C PRO A 170 19.48 -8.18 -30.27
N SER A 171 20.82 -8.27 -30.29
CA SER A 171 21.58 -8.77 -29.14
C SER A 171 21.34 -7.91 -27.90
N GLY A 172 20.85 -8.52 -26.82
CA GLY A 172 20.52 -7.80 -25.57
C GLY A 172 19.47 -8.54 -24.76
N ARG A 173 18.91 -7.86 -23.74
CA ARG A 173 17.71 -8.33 -23.03
C ARG A 173 16.48 -7.70 -23.67
N PRO A 174 15.67 -8.44 -24.45
CA PRO A 174 14.44 -7.91 -25.02
C PRO A 174 13.45 -7.56 -23.90
N THR A 175 12.64 -6.53 -24.13
CA THR A 175 11.44 -6.30 -23.32
C THR A 175 10.42 -7.39 -23.61
N LYS A 176 9.49 -7.61 -22.68
CA LYS A 176 8.45 -8.64 -22.85
C LYS A 176 7.60 -8.37 -24.10
N GLU A 177 7.18 -7.13 -24.29
CA GLU A 177 6.40 -6.66 -25.44
C GLU A 177 7.13 -6.94 -26.76
N ALA A 178 8.42 -6.59 -26.86
CA ALA A 178 9.21 -6.85 -28.06
C ALA A 178 9.41 -8.35 -28.36
N LEU A 179 9.40 -9.20 -27.34
CA LEU A 179 9.46 -10.66 -27.51
C LEU A 179 8.13 -11.21 -28.02
N GLU A 180 7.02 -10.72 -27.50
CA GLU A 180 5.66 -11.11 -27.92
C GLU A 180 5.39 -10.68 -29.37
N GLU A 181 5.71 -9.42 -29.73
CA GLU A 181 5.59 -8.90 -31.10
C GLU A 181 6.41 -9.75 -32.09
N TRP A 182 7.62 -10.15 -31.71
CA TRP A 182 8.46 -11.00 -32.54
C TRP A 182 7.89 -12.41 -32.71
N HIS A 183 7.32 -13.01 -31.66
CA HIS A 183 6.63 -14.31 -31.79
C HIS A 183 5.39 -14.21 -32.68
N GLU A 184 4.62 -13.12 -32.58
CA GLU A 184 3.47 -12.85 -33.45
C GLU A 184 3.87 -12.68 -34.91
N GLU A 185 4.97 -11.96 -35.17
CA GLU A 185 5.54 -11.80 -36.52
C GLU A 185 5.91 -13.16 -37.13
N ILE A 186 6.56 -14.04 -36.35
CA ILE A 186 6.87 -15.41 -36.78
C ILE A 186 5.59 -16.20 -37.10
N LEU A 187 4.57 -16.13 -36.24
CA LEU A 187 3.31 -16.85 -36.45
C LEU A 187 2.53 -16.35 -37.68
N LEU A 188 2.55 -15.04 -37.93
CA LEU A 188 1.93 -14.45 -39.12
C LEU A 188 2.71 -14.80 -40.39
N ALA A 189 4.04 -14.84 -40.31
CA ALA A 189 4.88 -15.28 -41.42
C ALA A 189 4.65 -16.76 -41.72
N GLU A 190 4.56 -17.64 -40.70
CA GLU A 190 4.19 -19.05 -40.84
C GLU A 190 2.85 -19.23 -41.53
N ALA A 191 1.83 -18.48 -41.14
CA ALA A 191 0.50 -18.59 -41.72
C ALA A 191 0.45 -18.18 -43.21
N ASN A 192 1.36 -17.30 -43.64
CA ASN A 192 1.49 -16.86 -45.03
C ASN A 192 2.55 -17.65 -45.82
N TYR A 193 3.32 -18.50 -45.13
CA TYR A 193 4.32 -19.39 -45.72
C TYR A 193 3.64 -20.70 -46.11
N GLU A 194 3.05 -20.75 -47.30
CA GLU A 194 2.69 -22.04 -47.92
C GLU A 194 4.00 -22.76 -48.28
N GLY A 195 4.31 -23.83 -47.55
CA GLY A 195 5.56 -24.59 -47.67
C GLY A 195 5.82 -25.21 -49.04
#